data_AF-A0A804PLZ7-F1
#
_entry.id   AF-A0A804PLZ7-F1
#
_cell.length_a   1.000
_cell.length_b   1.000
_cell.length_c   1.000
_cell.angle_alpha   90.00
_cell.angle_beta   90.00
_cell.angle_gamma   90.00
#
_symmetry.space_group_name_H-M   'P 1'
#
loop_
_entity.id
_entity.type
_entity.pdbx_description
1 polymer ?
#
loop_
_entity_poly.entity_id
_entity_poly.type
_entity_poly.pdbx_seq_one_letter_code
_entity_poly.pdbx_strand_id
1 'polypeptide(L)'
;MADGSLYAWWCCALGWALALVAADGFLVDITYVESAVAKGAVCLDGSAPAYHLARGSGSGENSWLVHFEGGGWCNNVTTCLQRKRTRLGSSKEMATQIAFSGILSDTPDDNPDFYNWNKVKVRYCDGSSFTGDVEEVDPATKLHYRGARIWQAVMDDLLAKGMDKAENALISGCSAGGLTSILHCDRFHDLLPPAARVKCLSDAGFFINEKDVAGVGYIAAFFNDVVTTHGSAKNLPPSCTSTLPPGTCFFPQNEVKQIQTPLFILNAAYDSWQVIIRGVP
;
A
#
# COMPACT_ATOMS: atom_id res chain seq x y z
N MET A 1 -8.34 21.80 -55.41
CA MET A 1 -6.89 21.59 -55.58
C MET A 1 -6.16 22.71 -54.87
N ALA A 2 -5.71 22.41 -53.64
CA ALA A 2 -4.73 23.18 -52.89
C ALA A 2 -4.13 22.18 -51.88
N ASP A 3 -3.16 21.45 -52.41
CA ASP A 3 -2.02 20.76 -51.79
C ASP A 3 -2.03 20.46 -50.28
N GLY A 4 -2.31 19.20 -49.95
CA GLY A 4 -2.20 18.60 -48.61
C GLY A 4 -0.81 18.06 -48.27
N SER A 5 0.27 18.55 -48.90
CA SER A 5 1.63 18.02 -48.68
C SER A 5 2.53 18.87 -47.76
N LEU A 6 2.10 20.06 -47.32
CA LEU A 6 2.90 20.94 -46.45
C LEU A 6 2.57 20.88 -44.94
N TYR A 7 1.48 20.22 -44.54
CA TYR A 7 1.13 19.99 -43.13
C TYR A 7 1.59 18.63 -42.59
N ALA A 8 2.25 17.81 -43.41
CA ALA A 8 2.73 16.48 -43.02
C ALA A 8 4.16 16.49 -42.42
N TRP A 9 4.87 17.62 -42.47
CA TRP A 9 6.28 17.69 -42.05
C TRP A 9 6.51 18.43 -40.72
N TRP A 10 5.48 19.00 -40.10
CA TRP A 10 5.61 19.70 -38.80
C TRP A 10 5.06 18.91 -37.60
N CYS A 11 4.35 17.80 -37.83
CA CYS A 11 3.91 16.91 -36.74
C CYS A 11 4.91 15.79 -36.40
N CYS A 12 5.94 15.57 -37.23
CA CYS A 12 6.94 14.52 -36.98
C CYS A 12 8.13 14.95 -36.09
N ALA A 13 8.29 16.26 -35.80
CA ALA A 13 9.43 16.76 -35.02
C ALA A 13 9.09 17.06 -33.53
N LEU A 14 7.81 17.02 -33.14
CA LEU A 14 7.38 17.22 -31.75
C LEU A 14 6.91 15.91 -31.05
N GLY A 15 6.97 14.78 -31.76
CA GLY A 15 6.59 13.45 -31.24
C GLY A 15 7.74 12.65 -30.61
N TRP A 16 8.95 13.20 -30.54
CA TRP A 16 10.16 12.48 -30.06
C TRP A 16 10.91 13.23 -28.95
N ALA A 17 10.19 14.03 -28.16
CA ALA A 17 10.70 14.60 -26.92
C ALA A 17 9.64 14.49 -25.80
N LEU A 18 9.01 13.31 -25.67
CA LEU A 18 8.68 12.84 -24.33
C LEU A 18 10.03 12.56 -23.70
N ALA A 19 10.55 13.56 -23.00
CA ALA A 19 11.68 13.41 -22.13
C ALA A 19 11.45 12.13 -21.32
N LEU A 20 12.26 11.12 -21.59
CA LEU A 20 12.70 10.20 -20.58
C LEU A 20 13.33 11.08 -19.51
N VAL A 21 12.50 11.64 -18.62
CA VAL A 21 12.94 11.84 -17.25
C VAL A 21 13.15 10.41 -16.79
N ALA A 22 14.39 9.93 -16.95
CA ALA A 22 14.83 8.81 -16.16
C ALA A 22 14.49 9.24 -14.74
N ALA A 23 13.52 8.59 -14.12
CA ALA A 23 13.30 8.79 -12.71
C ALA A 23 14.62 8.39 -12.07
N ASP A 24 15.39 9.38 -11.61
CA ASP A 24 16.63 9.13 -10.90
C ASP A 24 16.26 8.24 -9.72
N GLY A 25 16.84 7.04 -9.74
CA GLY A 25 16.43 5.99 -8.83
C GLY A 25 17.45 4.89 -8.81
N PHE A 26 17.71 4.40 -7.62
CA PHE A 26 18.67 3.34 -7.38
C PHE A 26 17.93 2.02 -7.16
N LEU A 27 18.52 0.92 -7.65
CA LEU A 27 17.92 -0.40 -7.53
C LEU A 27 18.12 -0.96 -6.13
N VAL A 28 17.04 -1.48 -5.54
CA VAL A 28 17.04 -2.10 -4.21
C VAL A 28 16.58 -3.54 -4.32
N ASP A 29 17.35 -4.46 -3.75
CA ASP A 29 17.04 -5.89 -3.73
C ASP A 29 15.85 -6.22 -2.83
N ILE A 30 15.13 -7.26 -3.19
CA ILE A 30 14.03 -7.82 -2.42
C ILE A 30 14.56 -8.61 -1.22
N THR A 31 13.86 -8.48 -0.10
CA THR A 31 14.03 -9.29 1.11
C THR A 31 12.75 -10.07 1.34
N TYR A 32 12.85 -11.40 1.36
CA TYR A 32 11.75 -12.30 1.73
C TYR A 32 11.79 -12.55 3.24
N VAL A 33 10.65 -12.41 3.91
CA VAL A 33 10.53 -12.69 5.35
C VAL A 33 10.20 -14.17 5.53
N GLU A 34 11.15 -15.05 5.22
CA GLU A 34 10.92 -16.52 5.21
C GLU A 34 10.44 -17.05 6.57
N SER A 35 10.91 -16.45 7.67
CA SER A 35 10.48 -16.79 9.03
C SER A 35 8.98 -16.54 9.27
N ALA A 36 8.33 -15.70 8.46
CA ALA A 36 6.90 -15.40 8.54
C ALA A 36 6.02 -16.60 8.14
N VAL A 37 6.51 -17.47 7.25
CA VAL A 37 5.75 -18.63 6.75
C VAL A 37 5.39 -19.57 7.90
N ALA A 38 6.33 -19.85 8.79
CA ALA A 38 6.10 -20.69 9.97
C ALA A 38 5.09 -20.09 10.95
N LYS A 39 4.86 -18.77 10.91
CA LYS A 39 3.85 -18.04 11.70
C LYS A 39 2.51 -17.92 10.96
N GLY A 40 2.37 -18.51 9.77
CA GLY A 40 1.18 -18.39 8.91
C GLY A 40 1.00 -17.01 8.27
N ALA A 41 2.01 -16.15 8.31
CA ALA A 41 2.05 -14.86 7.64
C ALA A 41 2.54 -15.06 6.20
N VAL A 42 1.61 -15.25 5.28
CA VAL A 42 1.89 -15.61 3.88
C VAL A 42 1.00 -14.84 2.91
N CYS A 43 1.48 -14.58 1.70
CA CYS A 43 0.72 -13.98 0.60
C CYS A 43 -0.49 -14.85 0.21
N LEU A 44 -1.38 -14.34 -0.66
CA LEU A 44 -2.56 -15.07 -1.14
C LEU A 44 -2.24 -16.48 -1.66
N ASP A 45 -1.04 -16.71 -2.21
CA ASP A 45 -0.58 -18.00 -2.72
C ASP A 45 0.13 -18.91 -1.71
N GLY A 46 0.37 -18.44 -0.49
CA GLY A 46 1.14 -19.14 0.54
C GLY A 46 2.65 -18.84 0.53
N SER A 47 3.15 -17.99 -0.36
CA SER A 47 4.56 -17.55 -0.35
C SER A 47 4.85 -16.57 0.79
N ALA A 48 6.13 -16.45 1.17
CA ALA A 48 6.57 -15.49 2.18
C ALA A 48 6.28 -14.04 1.73
N PRO A 49 5.90 -13.13 2.63
CA PRO A 49 5.84 -11.71 2.31
C PRO A 49 7.24 -11.15 2.07
N ALA A 50 7.30 -10.01 1.39
CA ALA A 50 8.56 -9.41 1.00
C ALA A 50 8.53 -7.87 1.08
N TYR A 51 9.71 -7.28 1.22
CA TYR A 51 9.92 -5.84 1.12
C TYR A 51 11.28 -5.55 0.51
N HIS A 52 11.53 -4.30 0.13
CA HIS A 52 12.84 -3.80 -0.25
C HIS A 52 13.33 -2.83 0.82
N LEU A 53 14.61 -2.87 1.18
CA LEU A 53 15.18 -2.03 2.24
C LEU A 53 16.49 -1.39 1.77
N ALA A 54 16.50 -0.06 1.72
CA ALA A 54 17.70 0.74 1.59
C ALA A 54 18.05 1.31 2.98
N ARG A 55 19.30 1.13 3.41
CA ARG A 55 19.74 1.59 4.73
C ARG A 55 19.99 3.10 4.74
N GLY A 56 19.63 3.72 5.86
CA GLY A 56 19.91 5.13 6.10
C GLY A 56 21.39 5.38 6.38
N SER A 57 21.78 6.66 6.40
CA SER A 57 23.16 7.09 6.62
C SER A 57 23.23 8.39 7.42
N GLY A 58 24.30 8.55 8.20
CA GLY A 58 24.54 9.75 9.00
C GLY A 58 23.37 10.03 9.96
N SER A 59 22.82 11.24 9.94
CA SER A 59 21.70 11.62 10.80
C SER A 59 20.40 10.83 10.57
N GLY A 60 20.28 10.13 9.44
CA GLY A 60 19.11 9.34 9.09
C GLY A 60 19.17 7.87 9.51
N GLU A 61 20.27 7.41 10.13
CA GLU A 61 20.46 5.99 10.51
C GLU A 61 19.41 5.46 11.50
N ASN A 62 18.87 6.33 12.36
CA ASN A 62 17.77 6.01 13.28
C ASN A 62 16.42 6.57 12.80
N SER A 63 16.31 7.00 11.54
CA SER A 63 15.06 7.48 10.97
C SER A 63 14.53 6.49 9.92
N TRP A 64 13.21 6.25 9.92
CA TRP A 64 12.60 5.17 9.14
C TRP A 64 11.41 5.65 8.33
N LEU A 65 11.40 5.34 7.03
CA LEU A 65 10.27 5.51 6.12
C LEU A 65 9.80 4.13 5.66
N VAL A 66 8.62 3.71 6.11
CA VAL A 66 7.99 2.45 5.71
C VAL A 66 6.86 2.72 4.74
N HIS A 67 7.09 2.46 3.45
CA HIS A 67 6.17 2.75 2.36
C HIS A 67 5.47 1.48 1.86
N PHE A 68 4.13 1.50 1.87
CA PHE A 68 3.30 0.38 1.43
C PHE A 68 2.92 0.51 -0.05
N GLU A 69 3.22 -0.55 -0.81
CA GLU A 69 2.80 -0.66 -2.20
C GLU A 69 1.27 -0.68 -2.34
N GLY A 70 0.74 0.00 -3.37
CA GLY A 70 -0.67 -0.06 -3.75
C GLY A 70 -1.01 -1.20 -4.71
N GLY A 71 -2.25 -1.22 -5.20
CA GLY A 71 -2.66 -2.19 -6.22
C GLY A 71 -4.11 -2.67 -6.11
N GLY A 72 -5.01 -1.86 -5.55
CA GLY A 72 -6.42 -2.21 -5.36
C GLY A 72 -6.64 -3.40 -4.41
N TRP A 73 -7.79 -4.05 -4.54
CA TRP A 73 -8.19 -5.17 -3.67
C TRP A 73 -8.77 -6.30 -4.50
N CYS A 74 -8.87 -7.49 -3.90
CA CYS A 74 -9.75 -8.52 -4.39
C CYS A 74 -10.87 -8.72 -3.35
N ASN A 75 -12.12 -8.75 -3.81
CA ASN A 75 -13.29 -8.69 -2.92
C ASN A 75 -14.08 -10.00 -2.87
N ASN A 76 -13.67 -11.05 -3.59
CA ASN A 76 -14.27 -12.38 -3.51
C ASN A 76 -13.26 -13.47 -3.90
N VAL A 77 -13.64 -14.73 -3.71
CA VAL A 77 -12.80 -15.90 -4.03
C VAL A 77 -12.29 -15.86 -5.48
N THR A 78 -13.15 -15.55 -6.45
CA THR A 78 -12.77 -15.52 -7.87
C THR A 78 -11.72 -14.46 -8.17
N THR A 79 -11.93 -13.23 -7.74
CA THR A 79 -10.98 -12.12 -7.98
C THR A 79 -9.68 -12.34 -7.22
N CYS A 80 -9.73 -12.92 -6.02
CA CYS A 80 -8.53 -13.25 -5.24
C CYS A 80 -7.76 -14.42 -5.86
N LEU A 81 -8.43 -15.42 -6.43
CA LEU A 81 -7.78 -16.53 -7.13
C LEU A 81 -7.04 -16.07 -8.39
N GLN A 82 -7.60 -15.11 -9.12
CA GLN A 82 -6.90 -14.48 -10.25
C GLN A 82 -5.69 -13.70 -9.75
N ARG A 83 -5.86 -12.88 -8.70
CA ARG A 83 -4.81 -12.06 -8.11
C ARG A 83 -3.64 -12.88 -7.56
N LYS A 84 -3.92 -14.05 -6.97
CA LYS A 84 -2.94 -15.01 -6.44
C LYS A 84 -1.83 -15.37 -7.43
N ARG A 85 -2.12 -15.33 -8.74
CA ARG A 85 -1.18 -15.66 -9.83
C ARG A 85 -0.39 -14.46 -10.35
N THR A 86 -0.31 -13.38 -9.58
CA THR A 86 0.35 -12.13 -9.98
C THR A 86 1.25 -11.64 -8.85
N ARG A 87 2.08 -10.63 -9.15
CA ARG A 87 2.92 -9.92 -8.16
C ARG A 87 2.14 -9.34 -6.96
N LEU A 88 0.81 -9.21 -7.09
CA LEU A 88 -0.08 -8.67 -6.07
C LEU A 88 -0.75 -9.75 -5.20
N GLY A 89 -0.39 -11.02 -5.39
CA GLY A 89 -0.85 -12.15 -4.61
C GLY A 89 0.21 -13.22 -4.35
N SER A 90 1.39 -13.11 -4.96
CA SER A 90 2.53 -14.01 -4.76
C SER A 90 3.84 -13.23 -4.82
N SER A 91 4.72 -13.47 -3.85
CA SER A 91 6.07 -12.89 -3.85
C SER A 91 7.01 -13.55 -4.87
N LYS A 92 6.62 -14.72 -5.40
CA LYS A 92 7.35 -15.41 -6.48
C LYS A 92 7.24 -14.69 -7.82
N GLU A 93 6.19 -13.89 -7.98
CA GLU A 93 5.92 -13.09 -9.18
C GLU A 93 6.39 -11.63 -9.04
N MET A 94 7.05 -11.30 -7.93
CA MET A 94 7.58 -9.94 -7.69
C MET A 94 8.94 -9.77 -8.36
N ALA A 95 9.16 -8.58 -8.94
CA ALA A 95 10.50 -8.16 -9.34
C ALA A 95 11.45 -8.22 -8.13
N THR A 96 12.61 -8.88 -8.33
CA THR A 96 13.64 -9.05 -7.30
C THR A 96 14.41 -7.77 -7.03
N GLN A 97 14.37 -6.81 -7.96
CA GLN A 97 14.90 -5.46 -7.81
C GLN A 97 13.84 -4.46 -8.26
N ILE A 98 13.74 -3.34 -7.53
CA ILE A 98 12.92 -2.20 -7.94
C ILE A 98 13.71 -0.90 -7.74
N ALA A 99 13.43 0.09 -8.58
CA ALA A 99 13.99 1.42 -8.41
C ALA A 99 13.27 2.14 -7.25
N PHE A 100 14.06 2.69 -6.34
CA PHE A 100 13.60 3.64 -5.33
C PHE A 100 13.75 5.05 -5.89
N SER A 101 12.64 5.80 -5.94
CA SER A 101 12.56 7.16 -6.48
C SER A 101 11.51 7.98 -5.70
N GLY A 102 11.40 9.28 -6.01
CA GLY A 102 10.49 10.19 -5.30
C GLY A 102 10.78 10.21 -3.80
N ILE A 103 9.76 10.00 -2.95
CA ILE A 103 9.93 9.94 -1.48
C ILE A 103 10.88 8.82 -1.01
N LEU A 104 11.20 7.84 -1.87
CA LEU A 104 12.18 6.79 -1.60
C LEU A 104 13.56 7.06 -2.22
N SER A 105 13.73 8.13 -3.00
CA SER A 105 15.02 8.51 -3.61
C SER A 105 16.08 8.76 -2.54
N ASP A 106 17.35 8.49 -2.86
CA ASP A 106 18.53 8.86 -2.08
C ASP A 106 19.18 10.17 -2.56
N THR A 107 18.64 10.77 -3.62
CA THR A 107 19.03 12.08 -4.12
C THR A 107 18.36 13.18 -3.29
N PRO A 108 19.11 14.08 -2.61
CA PRO A 108 18.53 15.17 -1.83
C PRO A 108 17.65 16.14 -2.63
N ASP A 109 17.94 16.35 -3.91
CA ASP A 109 17.14 17.25 -4.76
C ASP A 109 15.74 16.66 -5.06
N ASP A 110 15.62 15.33 -5.13
CA ASP A 110 14.35 14.64 -5.32
C ASP A 110 13.62 14.37 -3.99
N ASN A 111 14.38 14.17 -2.91
CA ASN A 111 13.89 13.78 -1.60
C ASN A 111 14.59 14.56 -0.46
N PRO A 112 14.33 15.88 -0.34
CA PRO A 112 15.08 16.74 0.57
C PRO A 112 14.91 16.35 2.04
N ASP A 113 13.78 15.74 2.40
CA ASP A 113 13.43 15.43 3.78
C ASP A 113 13.91 14.04 4.25
N PHE A 114 13.91 13.05 3.36
CA PHE A 114 14.08 11.64 3.74
C PHE A 114 15.20 10.90 2.99
N TYR A 115 16.00 11.59 2.17
CA TYR A 115 16.99 10.94 1.30
C TYR A 115 17.95 9.99 2.03
N ASN A 116 18.35 10.33 3.26
CA ASN A 116 19.28 9.55 4.08
C ASN A 116 18.62 8.67 5.15
N TRP A 117 17.30 8.52 5.16
CA TRP A 117 16.59 7.64 6.10
C TRP A 117 16.72 6.17 5.70
N ASN A 118 16.46 5.25 6.63
CA ASN A 118 16.14 3.87 6.26
C ASN A 118 14.82 3.89 5.48
N LYS A 119 14.83 3.38 4.26
CA LYS A 119 13.69 3.42 3.35
C LYS A 119 13.25 2.01 3.05
N VAL A 120 11.99 1.71 3.32
CA VAL A 120 11.38 0.40 3.13
C VAL A 120 10.24 0.51 2.16
N LYS A 121 10.18 -0.40 1.18
CA LYS A 121 8.99 -0.59 0.34
C LYS A 121 8.42 -1.97 0.60
N VAL A 122 7.35 -2.04 1.39
CA VAL A 122 6.62 -3.27 1.68
C VAL A 122 5.82 -3.66 0.46
N ARG A 123 6.04 -4.88 -0.05
CA ARG A 123 5.37 -5.37 -1.25
C ARG A 123 3.99 -5.90 -0.90
N TYR A 124 3.01 -5.56 -1.72
CA TYR A 124 1.60 -5.81 -1.42
C TYR A 124 1.13 -7.13 -2.04
N CYS A 125 0.76 -8.10 -1.20
CA CYS A 125 0.39 -9.44 -1.65
C CYS A 125 -0.81 -10.08 -0.93
N ASP A 126 -1.51 -9.35 -0.06
CA ASP A 126 -2.67 -9.86 0.69
C ASP A 126 -4.00 -9.46 0.04
N GLY A 127 -4.07 -8.31 -0.64
CA GLY A 127 -5.28 -7.86 -1.32
C GLY A 127 -6.35 -7.21 -0.43
N SER A 128 -6.01 -6.84 0.82
CA SER A 128 -6.92 -6.29 1.84
C SER A 128 -6.38 -5.07 2.59
N SER A 129 -5.41 -4.35 2.03
CA SER A 129 -4.67 -3.29 2.77
C SER A 129 -4.13 -3.77 4.13
N PHE A 130 -3.62 -5.00 4.17
CA PHE A 130 -3.01 -5.63 5.35
C PHE A 130 -3.96 -5.81 6.55
N THR A 131 -5.27 -5.89 6.31
CA THR A 131 -6.26 -6.08 7.39
C THR A 131 -6.77 -7.51 7.52
N GLY A 132 -6.68 -8.33 6.48
CA GLY A 132 -7.27 -9.66 6.44
C GLY A 132 -6.62 -10.67 7.38
N ASP A 133 -7.41 -11.54 7.99
CA ASP A 133 -6.90 -12.69 8.76
C ASP A 133 -7.99 -13.78 8.94
N VAL A 134 -7.96 -14.80 8.10
CA VAL A 134 -8.85 -15.97 8.15
C VAL A 134 -8.03 -17.22 8.46
N GLU A 135 -8.29 -17.91 9.58
CA GLU A 135 -7.53 -19.10 10.02
C GLU A 135 -7.59 -20.24 9.00
N GLU A 136 -8.75 -20.45 8.43
CA GLU A 136 -9.03 -21.52 7.49
C GLU A 136 -8.42 -21.21 6.12
N VAL A 137 -7.79 -22.22 5.53
CA VAL A 137 -7.32 -22.17 4.13
C VAL A 137 -8.34 -22.92 3.29
N ASP A 138 -8.87 -22.26 2.26
CA ASP A 138 -9.79 -22.89 1.33
C ASP A 138 -9.13 -24.16 0.73
N PRO A 139 -9.72 -25.36 0.92
CA PRO A 139 -9.08 -26.59 0.48
C PRO A 139 -8.99 -26.73 -1.04
N ALA A 140 -9.89 -26.10 -1.79
CA ALA A 140 -9.96 -26.14 -3.25
C ALA A 140 -9.07 -25.08 -3.90
N THR A 141 -9.15 -23.83 -3.43
CA THR A 141 -8.41 -22.70 -4.04
C THR A 141 -7.02 -22.47 -3.42
N LYS A 142 -6.80 -22.99 -2.21
CA LYS A 142 -5.60 -22.76 -1.40
C LYS A 142 -5.32 -21.26 -1.21
N LEU A 143 -6.37 -20.44 -1.10
CA LEU A 143 -6.22 -19.01 -0.83
C LEU A 143 -5.92 -18.78 0.65
N HIS A 144 -5.03 -17.83 0.91
CA HIS A 144 -4.65 -17.42 2.25
C HIS A 144 -4.96 -15.92 2.44
N TYR A 145 -5.87 -15.59 3.36
CA TYR A 145 -6.20 -14.21 3.69
C TYR A 145 -5.48 -13.80 4.97
N ARG A 146 -4.25 -13.27 4.85
CA ARG A 146 -3.30 -13.10 5.98
C ARG A 146 -2.70 -11.69 6.10
N GLY A 147 -3.34 -10.69 5.53
CA GLY A 147 -2.86 -9.30 5.53
C GLY A 147 -2.34 -8.82 6.90
N ALA A 148 -3.10 -9.03 7.98
CA ALA A 148 -2.70 -8.58 9.31
C ALA A 148 -1.52 -9.37 9.90
N ARG A 149 -1.38 -10.65 9.53
CA ARG A 149 -0.21 -11.46 9.91
C ARG A 149 1.03 -11.03 9.13
N ILE A 150 0.88 -10.73 7.84
CA ILE A 150 1.95 -10.17 7.02
C ILE A 150 2.41 -8.85 7.61
N TRP A 151 1.48 -7.94 7.93
CA TRP A 151 1.78 -6.68 8.61
C TRP A 151 2.67 -6.91 9.83
N GLN A 152 2.22 -7.78 10.75
CA GLN A 152 2.96 -8.04 11.99
C GLN A 152 4.34 -8.63 11.71
N ALA A 153 4.44 -9.61 10.83
CA ALA A 153 5.70 -10.27 10.53
C ALA A 153 6.72 -9.34 9.85
N VAL A 154 6.27 -8.45 8.97
CA VAL A 154 7.12 -7.43 8.35
C VAL A 154 7.58 -6.42 9.40
N MET A 155 6.67 -5.91 10.24
CA MET A 155 7.04 -4.97 11.30
C MET A 155 8.03 -5.57 12.30
N ASP A 156 7.79 -6.80 12.79
CA ASP A 156 8.70 -7.52 13.69
C ASP A 156 10.10 -7.65 13.07
N ASP A 157 10.16 -7.98 11.78
CA ASP A 157 11.42 -8.17 11.06
C ASP A 157 12.18 -6.84 10.85
N LEU A 158 11.46 -5.73 10.66
CA LEU A 158 12.05 -4.38 10.61
C LEU A 158 12.51 -3.89 11.99
N LEU A 159 11.73 -4.16 13.04
CA LEU A 159 12.10 -3.89 14.43
C LEU A 159 13.42 -4.60 14.78
N ALA A 160 13.52 -5.90 14.48
CA ALA A 160 14.75 -6.68 14.67
C ALA A 160 15.95 -6.16 13.85
N LYS A 161 15.68 -5.38 12.79
CA LYS A 161 16.69 -4.75 11.93
C LYS A 161 17.05 -3.32 12.35
N GLY A 162 16.60 -2.87 13.52
CA GLY A 162 16.97 -1.58 14.13
C GLY A 162 15.85 -0.55 14.17
N MET A 163 14.66 -0.85 13.66
CA MET A 163 13.52 0.07 13.76
C MET A 163 13.04 0.22 15.21
N ASP A 164 13.38 -0.73 16.09
CA ASP A 164 13.17 -0.66 17.54
C ASP A 164 13.93 0.50 18.23
N LYS A 165 14.87 1.13 17.53
CA LYS A 165 15.65 2.29 17.99
C LYS A 165 15.30 3.58 17.24
N ALA A 166 14.19 3.60 16.50
CA ALA A 166 13.83 4.74 15.68
C ALA A 166 13.65 6.02 16.52
N GLU A 167 14.25 7.11 16.08
CA GLU A 167 14.02 8.46 16.61
C GLU A 167 12.91 9.17 15.84
N ASN A 168 12.83 8.92 14.53
CA ASN A 168 11.76 9.40 13.66
C ASN A 168 11.26 8.23 12.82
N ALA A 169 9.94 8.15 12.63
CA ALA A 169 9.34 7.15 11.77
C ALA A 169 8.16 7.73 10.99
N LEU A 170 8.07 7.37 9.72
CA LEU A 170 6.97 7.71 8.84
C LEU A 170 6.45 6.42 8.21
N ILE A 171 5.21 6.07 8.49
CA ILE A 171 4.49 5.11 7.64
C ILE A 171 3.85 5.86 6.49
N SER A 172 4.02 5.33 5.28
CA SER A 172 3.42 5.89 4.08
C SER A 172 2.93 4.82 3.12
N GLY A 173 2.25 5.23 2.05
CA GLY A 173 1.82 4.33 1.00
C GLY A 173 0.96 5.03 -0.03
N CYS A 174 0.79 4.40 -1.19
CA CYS A 174 -0.03 4.91 -2.29
C CYS A 174 -1.24 4.01 -2.55
N SER A 175 -2.42 4.57 -2.83
CA SER A 175 -3.65 3.81 -3.15
C SER A 175 -4.05 2.86 -2.00
N ALA A 176 -4.14 1.55 -2.26
CA ALA A 176 -4.38 0.55 -1.21
C ALA A 176 -3.31 0.57 -0.10
N GLY A 177 -2.07 0.95 -0.44
CA GLY A 177 -1.00 1.20 0.53
C GLY A 177 -1.21 2.49 1.33
N GLY A 178 -1.78 3.52 0.71
CA GLY A 178 -2.18 4.75 1.40
C GLY A 178 -3.29 4.50 2.41
N LEU A 179 -4.28 3.68 2.04
CA LEU A 179 -5.30 3.21 2.98
C LEU A 179 -4.68 2.39 4.13
N THR A 180 -3.66 1.58 3.85
CA THR A 180 -2.91 0.85 4.88
C THR A 180 -2.31 1.84 5.89
N SER A 181 -1.70 2.94 5.43
CA SER A 181 -1.15 3.99 6.31
C SER A 181 -2.20 4.61 7.24
N ILE A 182 -3.46 4.70 6.81
CA ILE A 182 -4.56 5.21 7.63
C ILE A 182 -4.98 4.16 8.66
N LEU A 183 -5.32 2.94 8.20
CA LEU A 183 -5.88 1.88 9.04
C LEU A 183 -4.90 1.36 10.10
N HIS A 184 -3.60 1.45 9.83
CA HIS A 184 -2.54 1.00 10.74
C HIS A 184 -1.76 2.15 11.39
N CYS A 185 -2.22 3.41 11.28
CA CYS A 185 -1.44 4.57 11.74
C CYS A 185 -1.05 4.49 13.22
N ASP A 186 -2.04 4.37 14.12
CA ASP A 186 -1.79 4.27 15.55
C ASP A 186 -1.12 2.93 15.92
N ARG A 187 -1.47 1.84 15.23
CA ARG A 187 -0.78 0.54 15.41
C ARG A 187 0.70 0.62 15.08
N PHE A 188 1.10 1.44 14.10
CA PHE A 188 2.50 1.65 13.75
C PHE A 188 3.21 2.51 14.80
N HIS A 189 2.56 3.56 15.29
CA HIS A 189 3.07 4.37 16.40
C HIS A 189 3.36 3.51 17.64
N ASP A 190 2.42 2.63 18.01
CA ASP A 190 2.51 1.82 19.23
C ASP A 190 3.61 0.74 19.21
N LEU A 191 4.18 0.46 18.03
CA LEU A 191 5.32 -0.48 17.89
C LEU A 191 6.67 0.17 18.22
N LEU A 192 6.73 1.49 18.25
CA LEU A 192 7.99 2.25 18.29
C LEU A 192 8.29 2.80 19.69
N PRO A 193 9.53 3.21 19.96
CA PRO A 193 9.88 3.80 21.25
C PRO A 193 8.95 4.96 21.62
N PRO A 194 8.54 5.11 22.89
CA PRO A 194 7.64 6.21 23.31
C PRO A 194 8.18 7.62 23.03
N ALA A 195 9.51 7.77 22.88
CA ALA A 195 10.16 9.03 22.55
C ALA A 195 10.29 9.29 21.03
N ALA A 196 9.97 8.30 20.19
CA ALA A 196 10.07 8.41 18.74
C ALA A 196 9.01 9.38 18.20
N ARG A 197 9.39 10.17 17.19
CA ARG A 197 8.44 11.01 16.47
C ARG A 197 7.84 10.22 15.33
N VAL A 198 6.62 9.75 15.52
CA VAL A 198 5.92 8.94 14.51
C VAL A 198 4.86 9.77 13.80
N LYS A 199 4.79 9.64 12.48
CA LYS A 199 3.77 10.26 11.62
C LYS A 199 3.29 9.26 10.59
N CYS A 200 2.13 9.56 10.00
CA CYS A 200 1.55 8.78 8.91
C CYS A 200 1.31 9.67 7.69
N LEU A 201 1.50 9.11 6.50
CA LEU A 201 1.21 9.75 5.22
C LEU A 201 0.37 8.81 4.36
N SER A 202 -0.81 9.25 3.97
CA SER A 202 -1.63 8.54 2.99
C SER A 202 -1.61 9.29 1.67
N ASP A 203 -1.02 8.70 0.64
CA ASP A 203 -1.12 9.17 -0.74
C ASP A 203 -2.20 8.39 -1.51
N ALA A 204 -3.16 9.09 -2.12
CA ALA A 204 -4.27 8.51 -2.87
C ALA A 204 -5.05 7.39 -2.14
N GLY A 205 -5.02 7.40 -0.79
CA GLY A 205 -5.61 6.38 0.07
C GLY A 205 -6.95 6.78 0.69
N PHE A 206 -7.41 8.02 0.47
CA PHE A 206 -8.64 8.54 1.05
C PHE A 206 -9.84 8.31 0.10
N PHE A 207 -10.44 7.13 0.17
CA PHE A 207 -11.63 6.77 -0.59
C PHE A 207 -12.90 7.18 0.15
N ILE A 208 -13.89 7.68 -0.58
CA ILE A 208 -15.16 8.14 0.00
C ILE A 208 -16.32 7.18 -0.30
N ASN A 209 -17.13 6.93 0.72
CA ASN A 209 -18.37 6.18 0.61
C ASN A 209 -19.48 7.05 0.02
N GLU A 210 -19.47 7.21 -1.29
CA GLU A 210 -20.49 7.94 -2.05
C GLU A 210 -21.15 7.06 -3.11
N LYS A 211 -22.36 7.43 -3.51
CA LYS A 211 -23.04 6.84 -4.65
C LYS A 211 -22.44 7.33 -5.95
N ASP A 212 -22.44 6.48 -6.97
CA ASP A 212 -22.06 6.91 -8.31
C ASP A 212 -23.09 7.83 -8.96
N VAL A 213 -22.81 8.30 -10.19
CA VAL A 213 -23.71 9.19 -10.96
C VAL A 213 -25.07 8.56 -11.29
N ALA A 214 -25.19 7.23 -11.20
CA ALA A 214 -26.45 6.50 -11.36
C ALA A 214 -27.18 6.26 -10.02
N GLY A 215 -26.63 6.75 -8.90
CA GLY A 215 -27.20 6.59 -7.56
C GLY A 215 -26.89 5.24 -6.90
N VAL A 216 -25.92 4.47 -7.43
CA VAL A 216 -25.57 3.13 -6.95
C VAL A 216 -24.36 3.19 -6.01
N GLY A 217 -24.47 2.52 -4.86
CA GLY A 217 -23.40 2.44 -3.85
C GLY A 217 -22.39 1.33 -4.14
N TYR A 218 -21.75 1.33 -5.31
CA TYR A 218 -20.81 0.27 -5.71
C TYR A 218 -19.62 0.14 -4.77
N ILE A 219 -19.02 1.25 -4.32
CA ILE A 219 -17.83 1.23 -3.46
C ILE A 219 -18.19 0.67 -2.09
N ALA A 220 -19.36 1.02 -1.55
CA ALA A 220 -19.86 0.49 -0.28
C ALA A 220 -19.97 -1.05 -0.33
N ALA A 221 -20.58 -1.58 -1.39
CA ALA A 221 -20.69 -3.02 -1.61
C ALA A 221 -19.31 -3.65 -1.78
N PHE A 222 -18.43 -3.05 -2.59
CA PHE A 222 -17.09 -3.56 -2.85
C PHE A 222 -16.23 -3.64 -1.58
N PHE A 223 -16.18 -2.59 -0.75
CA PHE A 223 -15.43 -2.62 0.51
C PHE A 223 -16.07 -3.54 1.55
N ASN A 224 -17.40 -3.66 1.59
CA ASN A 224 -18.05 -4.68 2.41
C ASN A 224 -17.62 -6.10 2.01
N ASP A 225 -17.54 -6.37 0.70
CA ASP A 225 -17.07 -7.64 0.16
C ASP A 225 -15.59 -7.91 0.46
N VAL A 226 -14.73 -6.89 0.39
CA VAL A 226 -13.31 -6.98 0.82
C VAL A 226 -13.25 -7.37 2.28
N VAL A 227 -13.90 -6.62 3.17
CA VAL A 227 -13.85 -6.86 4.62
C VAL A 227 -14.39 -8.25 4.97
N THR A 228 -15.47 -8.67 4.30
CA THR A 228 -16.09 -9.98 4.53
C THR A 228 -15.19 -11.12 4.04
N THR A 229 -14.71 -11.04 2.79
CA THR A 229 -13.87 -12.07 2.17
C THR A 229 -12.56 -12.29 2.92
N HIS A 230 -11.96 -11.21 3.41
CA HIS A 230 -10.66 -11.26 4.08
C HIS A 230 -10.75 -11.41 5.59
N GLY A 231 -11.94 -11.41 6.18
CA GLY A 231 -12.11 -11.46 7.64
C GLY A 231 -11.47 -10.26 8.35
N SER A 232 -11.49 -9.09 7.72
CA SER A 232 -10.74 -7.90 8.17
C SER A 232 -11.27 -7.27 9.45
N ALA A 233 -12.51 -7.56 9.84
CA ALA A 233 -13.22 -6.87 10.92
C ALA A 233 -12.44 -6.79 12.24
N LYS A 234 -11.73 -7.87 12.62
CA LYS A 234 -10.96 -7.93 13.87
C LYS A 234 -9.66 -7.11 13.87
N ASN A 235 -9.23 -6.62 12.71
CA ASN A 235 -8.02 -5.83 12.53
C ASN A 235 -8.31 -4.38 12.14
N LEU A 236 -9.58 -4.01 11.99
CA LEU A 236 -10.02 -2.62 11.84
C LEU A 236 -10.11 -1.95 13.22
N PRO A 237 -10.06 -0.62 13.30
CA PRO A 237 -10.09 0.09 14.58
C PRO A 237 -11.35 -0.25 15.39
N PRO A 238 -11.20 -0.76 16.63
CA PRO A 238 -12.34 -1.15 17.48
C PRO A 238 -13.29 0.01 17.75
N SER A 239 -12.77 1.23 17.77
CA SER A 239 -13.51 2.45 17.99
C SER A 239 -14.50 2.76 16.85
N CYS A 240 -14.23 2.29 15.62
CA CYS A 240 -15.22 2.28 14.55
C CYS A 240 -16.12 1.04 14.59
N THR A 241 -15.54 -0.17 14.66
CA THR A 241 -16.33 -1.41 14.51
C THR A 241 -17.31 -1.68 15.65
N SER A 242 -17.15 -0.98 16.79
CA SER A 242 -18.12 -1.00 17.89
C SER A 242 -19.38 -0.18 17.62
N THR A 243 -19.36 0.72 16.64
CA THR A 243 -20.47 1.64 16.31
C THR A 243 -21.01 1.49 14.90
N LEU A 244 -20.17 1.03 13.96
CA LEU A 244 -20.50 0.90 12.55
C LEU A 244 -20.23 -0.52 12.03
N PRO A 245 -20.93 -0.96 10.97
CA PRO A 245 -20.60 -2.21 10.29
C PRO A 245 -19.14 -2.23 9.82
N PRO A 246 -18.43 -3.37 9.91
CA PRO A 246 -17.01 -3.44 9.57
C PRO A 246 -16.66 -2.96 8.15
N GLY A 247 -17.52 -3.21 7.15
CA GLY A 247 -17.33 -2.70 5.78
C GLY A 247 -17.25 -1.17 5.71
N THR A 248 -17.98 -0.48 6.59
CA THR A 248 -17.97 0.98 6.70
C THR A 248 -16.68 1.49 7.34
N CYS A 249 -16.10 0.73 8.27
CA CYS A 249 -14.80 1.04 8.93
C CYS A 249 -13.59 0.82 8.01
N PHE A 250 -13.79 0.28 6.81
CA PHE A 250 -12.76 0.26 5.79
C PHE A 250 -12.59 1.62 5.10
N PHE A 251 -13.59 2.51 5.22
CA PHE A 251 -13.53 3.85 4.64
C PHE A 251 -12.81 4.84 5.57
N PRO A 252 -11.76 5.53 5.08
CA PRO A 252 -11.01 6.53 5.84
C PRO A 252 -11.85 7.57 6.57
N GLN A 253 -12.95 8.05 5.97
CA GLN A 253 -13.82 9.06 6.56
C GLN A 253 -14.37 8.70 7.95
N ASN A 254 -14.44 7.40 8.28
CA ASN A 254 -14.93 6.90 9.56
C ASN A 254 -13.80 6.68 10.58
N GLU A 255 -12.54 6.63 10.13
CA GLU A 255 -11.37 6.36 10.96
C GLU A 255 -10.59 7.62 11.30
N VAL A 256 -10.39 8.53 10.35
CA VAL A 256 -9.43 9.65 10.49
C VAL A 256 -9.69 10.58 11.66
N LYS A 257 -10.94 10.70 12.13
CA LYS A 257 -11.28 11.53 13.30
C LYS A 257 -10.84 10.92 14.62
N GLN A 258 -10.51 9.63 14.63
CA GLN A 258 -10.21 8.84 15.81
C GLN A 258 -8.70 8.58 15.95
N ILE A 259 -7.97 8.69 14.84
CA ILE A 259 -6.51 8.53 14.79
C ILE A 259 -5.85 9.60 15.67
N GLN A 260 -4.98 9.16 16.58
CA GLN A 260 -4.25 10.04 17.49
C GLN A 260 -2.91 10.50 16.90
N THR A 261 -2.27 9.63 16.12
CA THR A 261 -0.98 9.90 15.47
C THR A 261 -1.14 10.93 14.36
N PRO A 262 -0.25 11.92 14.22
CA PRO A 262 -0.35 12.92 13.15
C PRO A 262 -0.38 12.27 11.76
N LEU A 263 -1.50 12.45 11.06
CA LEU A 263 -1.75 11.92 9.72
C LEU A 263 -1.78 13.06 8.70
N PHE A 264 -0.94 12.94 7.67
CA PHE A 264 -0.99 13.77 6.47
C PHE A 264 -1.73 13.02 5.36
N ILE A 265 -2.72 13.67 4.74
CA ILE A 265 -3.49 13.10 3.62
C ILE A 265 -3.15 13.87 2.35
N LEU A 266 -2.53 13.19 1.40
CA LEU A 266 -2.35 13.65 0.04
C LEU A 266 -3.35 12.90 -0.84
N ASN A 267 -4.34 13.60 -1.38
CA ASN A 267 -5.34 12.96 -2.25
C ASN A 267 -5.74 13.91 -3.37
N ALA A 268 -5.83 13.40 -4.59
CA ALA A 268 -6.41 14.16 -5.69
C ALA A 268 -7.89 14.42 -5.41
N ALA A 269 -8.39 15.59 -5.80
CA ALA A 269 -9.82 15.91 -5.71
C ALA A 269 -10.67 14.98 -6.60
N TYR A 270 -10.08 14.51 -7.70
CA TYR A 270 -10.68 13.56 -8.65
C TYR A 270 -9.76 12.36 -8.81
N ASP A 271 -9.69 11.53 -7.78
CA ASP A 271 -8.92 10.29 -7.83
C ASP A 271 -9.49 9.34 -8.91
N SER A 272 -8.59 8.79 -9.73
CA SER A 272 -8.99 7.97 -10.88
C SER A 272 -9.73 6.70 -10.46
N TRP A 273 -9.32 6.04 -9.37
CA TRP A 273 -10.00 4.84 -8.88
C TRP A 273 -11.38 5.20 -8.34
N GLN A 274 -11.47 6.27 -7.54
CA GLN A 274 -12.75 6.77 -7.01
C GLN A 274 -13.77 7.12 -8.11
N VAL A 275 -13.32 7.69 -9.22
CA VAL A 275 -14.19 8.10 -10.33
C VAL A 275 -14.56 6.92 -11.25
N ILE A 276 -13.63 5.99 -11.48
CA ILE A 276 -13.78 4.92 -12.48
C ILE A 276 -14.44 3.67 -11.90
N ILE A 277 -14.29 3.41 -10.60
CA ILE A 277 -14.84 2.20 -9.97
C ILE A 277 -16.35 2.10 -10.24
N ARG A 278 -16.70 1.16 -11.11
CA ARG A 278 -18.07 0.76 -11.45
C ARG A 278 -18.08 -0.74 -11.53
N GLY A 279 -19.15 -1.38 -11.04
CA GLY A 279 -19.36 -2.79 -11.29
C GLY A 279 -19.29 -3.03 -12.79
N VAL A 280 -18.33 -3.85 -13.24
CA VAL A 280 -18.47 -4.51 -14.54
C VAL A 280 -19.74 -5.36 -14.40
N PRO A 281 -20.79 -5.13 -15.21
CA PRO A 281 -21.95 -6.01 -15.25
C PRO A 281 -21.55 -7.46 -15.56
#